data_AF-A0A9P4LLC9-F1
#
_entry.id   AF-A0A9P4LLC9-F1
#
_cell.length_a   1.000
_cell.length_b   1.000
_cell.length_c   1.000
_cell.angle_alpha   90.00
_cell.angle_beta   90.00
_cell.angle_gamma   90.00
#
_symmetry.space_group_name_H-M   'P 1'
#
loop_
_entity.id
_entity.type
_entity.pdbx_description
1 polymer ?
#
loop_
_entity_poly.entity_id
_entity_poly.type
_entity_poly.pdbx_seq_one_letter_code
_entity_poly.pdbx_strand_id
1 'polypeptide(L)'
;MSTASESVFKPPPVIECLAQGHCLGIGKKLRNFDTVCNNCLDRHDLQQLRVWANNNATALALINSHAERRQGRKRNLEAHGRYLCAFEDPDYQRCRWRQSDLNLRGTRLDCGRTMLAPPPRPHCAFGVACESQPEGQEKGPSICSWCKNMSFDALYKQADNHPDGRNLRRLVDGYIHQLERDSEERIAKGWSYLCACKDPEYAYQGWRRDFNPRDSRTCGTVWHRGQLCARCFLKARQQGCEWLNDCDGDRLDFPCVFEDPHLRRATDINWKMGPVDERGWPDPEWEKDPRRHGKCERARSRNQICQKCFNRMCEIRGFGKYFDTEWGTLHEAYRG
;
A
#
# COMPACT_ATOMS: atom_id res chain seq x y z
N MET A 1 24.20 -36.40 27.63
CA MET A 1 22.82 -35.89 27.71
C MET A 1 22.38 -35.54 26.30
N SER A 2 21.46 -36.32 25.72
CA SER A 2 20.94 -36.10 24.37
C SER A 2 19.50 -35.66 24.41
N THR A 3 19.13 -34.91 23.36
CA THR A 3 17.78 -34.47 22.92
C THR A 3 17.24 -33.24 23.66
N ALA A 4 16.73 -32.19 23.02
CA ALA A 4 16.51 -31.91 21.61
C ALA A 4 16.53 -30.39 21.38
N SER A 5 17.11 -29.96 20.27
CA SER A 5 16.92 -28.62 19.71
C SER A 5 15.46 -28.49 19.24
N GLU A 6 14.65 -27.72 19.96
CA GLU A 6 13.34 -27.30 19.45
C GLU A 6 13.54 -26.29 18.33
N SER A 7 13.51 -26.76 17.08
CA SER A 7 13.32 -25.90 15.92
C SER A 7 11.94 -25.25 16.01
N VAL A 8 11.88 -23.95 16.30
CA VAL A 8 10.65 -23.16 16.33
C VAL A 8 10.17 -22.85 14.90
N PHE A 9 9.91 -23.89 14.12
CA PHE A 9 9.22 -23.77 12.84
C PHE A 9 7.76 -24.17 13.05
N LYS A 10 6.89 -23.17 13.28
CA LYS A 10 5.44 -23.42 13.39
C LYS A 10 4.89 -23.73 12.00
N PRO A 11 4.19 -24.85 11.78
CA PRO A 11 3.55 -25.13 10.50
C PRO A 11 2.48 -24.06 10.18
N PRO A 12 2.22 -23.80 8.90
CA PRO A 12 1.19 -22.83 8.50
C PRO A 12 -0.16 -23.23 9.10
N PRO A 13 -0.96 -22.25 9.57
CA PRO A 13 -2.23 -22.54 10.23
C PRO A 13 -3.14 -23.32 9.27
N VAL A 14 -3.84 -24.32 9.81
CA VAL A 14 -4.84 -25.07 9.06
C VAL A 14 -6.13 -24.25 9.06
N ILE A 15 -6.66 -24.00 7.87
CA ILE A 15 -7.90 -23.23 7.69
C ILE A 15 -8.94 -24.13 7.07
N GLU A 16 -9.98 -24.37 7.84
CA GLU A 16 -11.17 -25.07 7.40
C GLU A 16 -12.15 -24.07 6.81
N CYS A 17 -12.60 -24.31 5.57
CA CYS A 17 -13.59 -23.46 4.92
C CYS A 17 -14.30 -24.18 3.77
N LEU A 18 -15.60 -23.90 3.63
CA LEU A 18 -16.41 -24.44 2.53
C LEU A 18 -15.98 -23.92 1.15
N ALA A 19 -15.31 -22.77 1.09
CA ALA A 19 -14.94 -22.11 -0.15
C ALA A 19 -13.81 -22.80 -0.95
N GLN A 20 -13.23 -23.91 -0.45
CA GLN A 20 -12.21 -24.71 -1.17
C GLN A 20 -11.10 -23.87 -1.87
N GLY A 21 -10.99 -23.98 -3.20
CA GLY A 21 -10.03 -23.25 -4.05
C GLY A 21 -10.30 -21.74 -4.11
N HIS A 22 -11.51 -21.32 -3.72
CA HIS A 22 -11.90 -19.92 -3.54
C HIS A 22 -11.70 -19.43 -2.10
N CYS A 23 -11.16 -20.25 -1.19
CA CYS A 23 -10.91 -19.83 0.18
C CYS A 23 -9.80 -18.76 0.23
N LEU A 24 -10.07 -17.66 0.94
CA LEU A 24 -9.18 -16.50 1.08
C LEU A 24 -8.31 -16.53 2.33
N GLY A 25 -8.35 -17.62 3.08
CA GLY A 25 -7.54 -17.80 4.28
C GLY A 25 -6.06 -18.09 3.98
N ILE A 26 -5.16 -17.63 4.85
CA ILE A 26 -3.70 -17.78 4.74
C ILE A 26 -3.25 -19.02 5.51
N GLY A 27 -2.84 -20.09 4.82
CA GLY A 27 -2.38 -21.33 5.45
C GLY A 27 -2.78 -22.59 4.67
N LYS A 28 -2.67 -23.77 5.30
CA LYS A 28 -3.09 -25.04 4.69
C LYS A 28 -4.61 -25.11 4.67
N LYS A 29 -5.21 -25.09 3.48
CA LYS A 29 -6.67 -25.05 3.31
C LYS A 29 -7.23 -26.46 3.31
N LEU A 30 -8.14 -26.73 4.24
CA LEU A 30 -8.93 -27.95 4.27
C LEU A 30 -10.38 -27.61 3.92
N ARG A 31 -10.98 -28.44 3.07
CA ARG A 31 -12.41 -28.33 2.77
C ARG A 31 -13.17 -28.81 4.00
N ASN A 32 -14.01 -27.94 4.55
CA ASN A 32 -15.00 -28.31 5.54
C ASN A 32 -16.31 -27.62 5.16
N PHE A 33 -17.38 -28.39 4.99
CA PHE A 33 -18.68 -27.89 4.51
C PHE A 33 -19.47 -27.15 5.59
N ASP A 34 -19.13 -27.33 6.86
CA ASP A 34 -19.88 -26.79 7.99
C ASP A 34 -19.37 -25.42 8.45
N THR A 35 -18.25 -24.95 7.90
CA THR A 35 -17.57 -23.74 8.38
C THR A 35 -17.12 -22.80 7.27
N VAL A 36 -17.07 -21.51 7.60
CA VAL A 36 -16.53 -20.45 6.75
C VAL A 36 -15.48 -19.71 7.55
N CYS A 37 -14.26 -19.63 7.02
CA CYS A 37 -13.21 -18.88 7.69
C CYS A 37 -13.52 -17.37 7.67
N ASN A 38 -13.00 -16.64 8.65
CA ASN A 38 -13.24 -15.19 8.78
C ASN A 38 -12.85 -14.42 7.51
N ASN A 39 -11.75 -14.79 6.86
CA ASN A 39 -11.32 -14.16 5.61
C ASN A 39 -12.36 -14.32 4.49
N CYS A 40 -13.04 -15.46 4.41
CA CYS A 40 -14.11 -15.66 3.45
C CYS A 40 -15.37 -14.89 3.84
N LEU A 41 -15.76 -14.91 5.13
CA LEU A 41 -16.92 -14.14 5.64
C LEU A 41 -16.77 -12.63 5.40
N ASP A 42 -15.55 -12.11 5.56
CA ASP A 42 -15.29 -10.68 5.42
C ASP A 42 -15.24 -10.24 3.96
N ARG A 43 -14.78 -11.10 3.05
CA ARG A 43 -14.36 -10.67 1.71
C ARG A 43 -15.22 -11.18 0.56
N HIS A 44 -15.84 -12.35 0.71
CA HIS A 44 -16.81 -12.87 -0.25
C HIS A 44 -18.18 -12.23 -0.07
N ASP A 45 -18.95 -12.24 -1.15
CA ASP A 45 -20.36 -11.91 -1.03
C ASP A 45 -21.12 -13.00 -0.24
N LEU A 46 -21.98 -12.58 0.70
CA LEU A 46 -22.71 -13.53 1.54
C LEU A 46 -23.69 -14.40 0.74
N GLN A 47 -24.26 -13.90 -0.36
CA GLN A 47 -25.13 -14.72 -1.23
C GLN A 47 -24.30 -15.79 -1.94
N GLN A 48 -23.09 -15.45 -2.40
CA GLN A 48 -22.20 -16.44 -2.96
C GLN A 48 -21.77 -17.50 -1.93
N LEU A 49 -21.46 -17.07 -0.70
CA LEU A 49 -21.20 -18.01 0.40
C LEU A 49 -22.41 -18.89 0.72
N ARG A 50 -23.63 -18.34 0.64
CA ARG A 50 -24.88 -19.12 0.79
C ARG A 50 -25.09 -20.13 -0.33
N VAL A 51 -24.77 -19.75 -1.57
CA VAL A 51 -24.78 -20.68 -2.72
C VAL A 51 -23.78 -21.81 -2.50
N TRP A 52 -22.55 -21.50 -2.09
CA TRP A 52 -21.54 -22.52 -1.79
C TRP A 52 -21.86 -23.36 -0.56
N ALA A 53 -22.55 -22.80 0.44
CA ALA A 53 -23.05 -23.55 1.59
C ALA A 53 -24.11 -24.59 1.19
N ASN A 54 -24.77 -24.42 0.04
CA ASN A 54 -25.66 -25.41 -0.57
C ASN A 54 -26.65 -26.04 0.44
N ASN A 55 -27.45 -25.20 1.10
CA ASN A 55 -28.43 -25.59 2.13
C ASN A 55 -27.86 -26.24 3.40
N ASN A 56 -26.54 -26.21 3.62
CA ASN A 56 -25.94 -26.63 4.89
C ASN A 56 -26.35 -25.65 6.00
N ALA A 57 -27.15 -26.13 6.96
CA ALA A 57 -27.71 -25.32 8.04
C ALA A 57 -26.62 -24.67 8.92
N THR A 58 -25.53 -25.39 9.20
CA THR A 58 -24.43 -24.93 10.06
C THR A 58 -23.67 -23.79 9.41
N ALA A 59 -23.28 -23.94 8.13
CA ALA A 59 -22.62 -22.90 7.38
C ALA A 59 -23.52 -21.67 7.16
N LEU A 60 -24.81 -21.90 6.88
CA LEU A 60 -25.78 -20.81 6.73
C LEU A 60 -25.97 -20.02 8.04
N ALA A 61 -26.02 -20.68 9.19
CA ALA A 61 -26.10 -20.02 10.49
C ALA A 61 -24.88 -19.12 10.75
N LEU A 62 -23.67 -19.59 10.43
CA LEU A 62 -22.45 -18.79 10.54
C LEU A 62 -22.46 -17.55 9.65
N ILE A 63 -22.90 -17.71 8.39
CA ILE A 63 -23.00 -16.62 7.43
C ILE A 63 -24.03 -15.58 7.91
N ASN A 64 -25.18 -16.03 8.42
CA ASN A 64 -26.24 -15.14 8.91
C ASN A 64 -25.81 -14.39 10.18
N SER A 65 -25.19 -15.08 11.14
CA SER A 65 -24.65 -14.44 12.34
C SER A 65 -23.59 -13.37 12.02
N HIS A 66 -22.75 -13.60 11.00
CA HIS A 66 -21.80 -12.58 10.53
C HIS A 66 -22.51 -11.39 9.88
N ALA A 67 -23.56 -11.63 9.09
CA ALA A 67 -24.39 -10.56 8.51
C ALA A 67 -25.01 -9.67 9.59
N GLU A 68 -25.57 -10.28 10.64
CA GLU A 68 -26.18 -9.56 11.77
C GLU A 68 -25.16 -8.71 12.53
N ARG A 69 -23.97 -9.26 12.81
CA ARG A 69 -22.87 -8.51 13.44
C ARG A 69 -22.46 -7.30 12.59
N ARG A 70 -22.43 -7.45 11.26
CA ARG A 70 -22.14 -6.33 10.34
C ARG A 70 -23.23 -5.27 10.38
N GLN A 71 -24.50 -5.65 10.41
CA GLN A 71 -25.61 -4.70 10.56
C GLN A 71 -25.54 -3.96 11.90
N GLY A 72 -25.19 -4.66 12.99
CA GLY A 72 -24.97 -4.06 14.30
C GLY A 72 -23.83 -3.03 14.29
N ARG A 73 -22.69 -3.37 13.67
CA ARG A 73 -21.56 -2.45 13.51
C ARG A 73 -21.93 -1.22 12.68
N LYS A 74 -22.69 -1.40 11.59
CA LYS A 74 -23.23 -0.29 10.79
C LYS A 74 -24.05 0.66 11.67
N ARG A 75 -25.07 0.14 12.36
CA ARG A 75 -25.95 0.95 13.22
C ARG A 75 -25.17 1.72 14.28
N ASN A 76 -24.16 1.09 14.88
CA ASN A 76 -23.29 1.76 15.85
C ASN A 76 -22.50 2.90 15.21
N LEU A 77 -21.89 2.69 14.04
CA LEU A 77 -21.15 3.75 13.34
C LEU A 77 -22.05 4.92 12.95
N GLU A 78 -23.23 4.63 12.40
CA GLU A 78 -24.21 5.63 11.97
C GLU A 78 -24.76 6.44 13.14
N ALA A 79 -24.96 5.81 14.31
CA ALA A 79 -25.34 6.50 15.53
C ALA A 79 -24.29 7.54 16.00
N HIS A 80 -23.04 7.42 15.56
CA HIS A 80 -21.96 8.38 15.83
C HIS A 80 -21.68 9.32 14.64
N GLY A 81 -22.63 9.45 13.71
CA GLY A 81 -22.52 10.32 12.53
C GLY A 81 -21.47 9.86 11.51
N ARG A 82 -21.11 8.57 11.52
CA ARG A 82 -20.14 7.97 10.59
C ARG A 82 -20.84 6.96 9.70
N TYR A 83 -20.55 6.98 8.41
CA TYR A 83 -21.15 6.06 7.44
C TYR A 83 -20.09 5.10 6.89
N LEU A 84 -20.51 3.86 6.60
CA LEU A 84 -19.69 2.87 5.92
C LEU A 84 -19.55 3.24 4.44
N CYS A 85 -18.44 2.87 3.81
CA CYS A 85 -18.33 3.05 2.36
C CYS A 85 -19.35 2.12 1.65
N ALA A 86 -19.78 2.50 0.45
CA ALA A 86 -20.76 1.73 -0.33
C ALA A 86 -20.31 0.30 -0.68
N PHE A 87 -19.06 -0.11 -0.39
CA PHE A 87 -18.53 -1.47 -0.54
C PHE A 87 -18.46 -2.27 0.79
N GLU A 88 -18.44 -1.58 1.92
CA GLU A 88 -18.44 -2.17 3.26
C GLU A 88 -19.85 -2.20 3.86
N ASP A 89 -20.70 -1.27 3.43
CA ASP A 89 -22.07 -1.17 3.87
C ASP A 89 -22.87 -2.42 3.42
N PRO A 90 -23.51 -3.14 4.38
CA PRO A 90 -24.35 -4.29 4.08
C PRO A 90 -25.58 -3.97 3.21
N ASP A 91 -26.09 -2.73 3.20
CA ASP A 91 -27.32 -2.39 2.46
C ASP A 91 -27.10 -2.39 0.94
N TYR A 92 -25.89 -2.06 0.48
CA TYR A 92 -25.53 -2.07 -0.93
C TYR A 92 -25.14 -3.47 -1.45
N GLN A 93 -25.31 -4.52 -0.64
CA GLN A 93 -24.93 -5.87 -1.00
C GLN A 93 -25.67 -6.42 -2.24
N ARG A 94 -26.87 -5.91 -2.54
CA ARG A 94 -27.71 -6.37 -3.66
C ARG A 94 -27.56 -5.52 -4.93
N CYS A 95 -26.70 -4.51 -4.95
CA CYS A 95 -26.57 -3.64 -6.10
C CYS A 95 -25.86 -4.34 -7.27
N ARG A 96 -26.42 -4.25 -8.48
CA ARG A 96 -25.94 -4.94 -9.70
C ARG A 96 -24.48 -4.61 -10.04
N TRP A 97 -24.03 -3.39 -9.79
CA TRP A 97 -22.63 -2.96 -9.98
C TRP A 97 -21.63 -3.67 -9.05
N ARG A 98 -22.10 -4.30 -7.96
CA ARG A 98 -21.26 -5.19 -7.14
C ARG A 98 -21.14 -6.61 -7.70
N GLN A 99 -22.09 -7.06 -8.52
CA GLN A 99 -22.09 -8.44 -9.05
C GLN A 99 -21.12 -8.62 -10.23
N SER A 100 -20.94 -7.59 -11.05
CA SER A 100 -20.00 -7.57 -12.18
C SER A 100 -18.53 -7.41 -11.75
N ASP A 101 -18.30 -7.08 -10.49
CA ASP A 101 -17.01 -6.67 -9.95
C ASP A 101 -16.60 -7.65 -8.84
N LEU A 102 -16.21 -8.85 -9.29
CA LEU A 102 -15.97 -10.05 -8.47
C LEU A 102 -15.04 -9.78 -7.27
N ASN A 103 -15.63 -9.86 -6.08
CA ASN A 103 -15.20 -10.71 -4.96
C ASN A 103 -13.86 -10.50 -4.28
N LEU A 104 -13.48 -9.26 -3.98
CA LEU A 104 -12.47 -9.06 -2.96
C LEU A 104 -12.74 -7.76 -2.18
N ARG A 105 -13.72 -7.79 -1.26
CA ARG A 105 -13.75 -6.72 -0.23
C ARG A 105 -12.41 -6.77 0.51
N GLY A 106 -11.72 -5.64 0.62
CA GLY A 106 -10.38 -5.56 1.19
C GLY A 106 -9.20 -5.67 0.22
N THR A 107 -9.41 -5.82 -1.10
CA THR A 107 -8.34 -5.57 -2.10
C THR A 107 -8.52 -4.30 -2.91
N ARG A 108 -9.65 -3.62 -2.74
CA ARG A 108 -9.81 -2.25 -3.24
C ARG A 108 -9.13 -1.28 -2.29
N LEU A 109 -8.10 -0.62 -2.80
CA LEU A 109 -7.38 0.42 -2.07
C LEU A 109 -8.11 1.75 -2.15
N ASP A 110 -9.00 1.89 -3.12
CA ASP A 110 -9.79 3.11 -3.34
C ASP A 110 -10.99 3.23 -2.40
N CYS A 111 -11.31 2.17 -1.64
CA CYS A 111 -12.30 2.23 -0.55
C CYS A 111 -11.68 2.76 0.75
N GLY A 112 -10.37 3.00 0.78
CA GLY A 112 -9.66 3.62 1.88
C GLY A 112 -9.96 5.11 1.96
N ARG A 113 -10.98 5.48 2.74
CA ARG A 113 -11.14 6.81 3.35
C ARG A 113 -10.97 8.00 2.40
N THR A 114 -12.05 8.38 1.73
CA THR A 114 -12.40 9.80 1.69
C THR A 114 -13.36 10.12 2.84
N MET A 115 -12.89 9.88 4.07
CA MET A 115 -13.21 10.88 5.08
C MET A 115 -12.47 12.13 4.59
N LEU A 116 -13.21 13.09 4.06
CA LEU A 116 -12.74 14.46 4.05
C LEU A 116 -12.19 14.70 5.46
N ALA A 117 -10.88 14.97 5.55
CA ALA A 117 -10.29 15.37 6.81
C ALA A 117 -11.19 16.48 7.39
N PRO A 118 -11.41 16.54 8.72
CA PRO A 118 -12.08 17.68 9.31
C PRO A 118 -11.49 18.94 8.68
N PRO A 119 -12.34 19.92 8.28
CA PRO A 119 -11.86 21.11 7.61
C PRO A 119 -10.66 21.62 8.40
N PRO A 120 -9.53 21.92 7.73
CA PRO A 120 -8.33 22.36 8.43
C PRO A 120 -8.76 23.44 9.41
N ARG A 121 -8.46 23.25 10.70
CA ARG A 121 -8.69 24.30 11.69
C ARG A 121 -8.01 25.54 11.10
N PRO A 122 -8.73 26.67 10.94
CA PRO A 122 -8.32 27.74 10.03
C PRO A 122 -7.01 28.42 10.44
N HIS A 123 -6.50 28.08 11.61
CA HIS A 123 -5.40 28.74 12.27
C HIS A 123 -4.31 27.73 12.64
N CYS A 124 -3.10 28.00 12.18
CA CYS A 124 -1.89 27.25 12.47
C CYS A 124 -1.24 27.75 13.76
N ALA A 125 -0.64 26.87 14.55
CA ALA A 125 0.15 27.26 15.71
C ALA A 125 1.30 28.22 15.37
N PHE A 126 1.82 28.15 14.13
CA PHE A 126 2.82 29.07 13.61
C PHE A 126 2.26 30.47 13.26
N GLY A 127 0.94 30.67 13.28
CA GLY A 127 0.29 31.96 13.03
C GLY A 127 0.80 32.63 11.76
N VAL A 128 1.25 33.88 11.89
CA VAL A 128 1.80 34.70 10.79
C VAL A 128 3.03 34.08 10.11
N ALA A 129 3.77 33.21 10.79
CA ALA A 129 4.90 32.52 10.18
C ALA A 129 4.46 31.41 9.22
N CYS A 130 3.19 30.98 9.25
CA CYS A 130 2.70 29.93 8.37
C CYS A 130 2.43 30.45 6.95
N GLU A 131 3.23 29.98 5.99
CA GLU A 131 3.17 30.34 4.56
C GLU A 131 1.95 29.77 3.81
N SER A 132 0.95 29.20 4.50
CA SER A 132 -0.24 28.69 3.79
C SER A 132 -1.13 29.80 3.23
N GLN A 133 -0.94 31.05 3.68
CA GLN A 133 -1.58 32.25 3.16
C GLN A 133 -0.54 33.38 3.02
N PRO A 134 -0.61 34.22 1.98
CA PRO A 134 0.39 35.28 1.74
C PRO A 134 0.51 36.31 2.87
N GLU A 135 -0.61 36.61 3.55
CA GLU A 135 -0.67 37.59 4.64
C GLU A 135 -0.49 36.94 6.03
N GLY A 136 -0.17 35.65 6.07
CA GLY A 136 -0.18 34.85 7.30
C GLY A 136 -1.59 34.47 7.74
N GLN A 137 -1.73 33.93 8.95
CA GLN A 137 -3.02 33.59 9.54
C GLN A 137 -3.01 33.82 11.04
N GLU A 138 -4.19 33.94 11.66
CA GLU A 138 -4.27 34.00 13.13
C GLU A 138 -3.66 32.75 13.76
N LYS A 139 -3.15 32.92 14.99
CA LYS A 139 -2.48 31.84 15.73
C LYS A 139 -3.52 30.83 16.23
N GLY A 140 -3.34 29.58 15.84
CA GLY A 140 -4.16 28.46 16.27
C GLY A 140 -3.55 27.59 17.36
N PRO A 141 -4.29 26.58 17.86
CA PRO A 141 -3.80 25.69 18.92
C PRO A 141 -2.91 24.54 18.42
N SER A 142 -2.83 24.31 17.10
CA SER A 142 -2.17 23.13 16.52
C SER A 142 -1.50 23.41 15.19
N ILE A 143 -0.51 22.59 14.81
CA ILE A 143 0.13 22.66 13.49
C ILE A 143 -0.90 22.31 12.41
N CYS A 144 -1.10 23.21 11.44
CA CYS A 144 -2.05 23.01 10.35
C CYS A 144 -1.55 21.97 9.33
N SER A 145 -2.43 21.54 8.42
CA SER A 145 -2.10 20.53 7.40
C SER A 145 -0.98 20.97 6.44
N TRP A 146 -0.88 22.27 6.14
CA TRP A 146 0.20 22.83 5.34
C TRP A 146 1.56 22.68 6.04
N CYS A 147 1.70 23.22 7.25
CA CYS A 147 2.94 23.11 8.01
C CYS A 147 3.30 21.66 8.30
N LYS A 148 2.33 20.78 8.56
CA LYS A 148 2.60 19.35 8.70
C LYS A 148 3.35 18.79 7.50
N ASN A 149 3.11 19.26 6.27
CA ASN A 149 3.78 18.80 5.04
C ASN A 149 5.23 19.28 4.88
N MET A 150 5.67 20.25 5.67
CA MET A 150 7.07 20.67 5.71
C MET A 150 7.96 19.55 6.26
N SER A 151 9.27 19.64 6.03
CA SER A 151 10.23 18.75 6.66
C SER A 151 10.29 19.02 8.16
N PHE A 152 10.70 18.03 8.96
CA PHE A 152 10.86 18.24 10.40
C PHE A 152 11.95 19.29 10.67
N ASP A 153 13.01 19.29 9.87
CA ASP A 153 14.05 20.33 9.90
C ASP A 153 13.46 21.74 9.65
N ALA A 154 12.62 21.91 8.63
CA ALA A 154 11.96 23.18 8.36
C ALA A 154 10.99 23.58 9.48
N LEU A 155 10.26 22.61 10.07
CA LEU A 155 9.39 22.86 11.22
C LEU A 155 10.16 23.34 12.45
N TYR A 156 11.31 22.72 12.75
CA TYR A 156 12.16 23.14 13.87
C TYR A 156 12.80 24.51 13.61
N LYS A 157 13.34 24.75 12.41
CA LYS A 157 13.87 26.08 12.03
C LYS A 157 12.81 27.17 12.17
N GLN A 158 11.58 26.89 11.76
CA GLN A 158 10.48 27.84 11.89
C GLN A 158 10.08 28.04 13.35
N ALA A 159 10.14 27.00 14.20
CA ALA A 159 9.90 27.13 15.63
C ALA A 159 10.99 27.96 16.32
N ASP A 160 12.25 27.82 15.89
CA ASP A 160 13.40 28.52 16.48
C ASP A 160 13.38 30.02 16.25
N ASN A 161 12.86 30.43 15.09
CA ASN A 161 12.73 31.83 14.72
C ASN A 161 11.44 32.48 15.26
N HIS A 162 10.63 31.75 16.05
CA HIS A 162 9.34 32.23 16.52
C HIS A 162 9.35 32.58 18.02
N PRO A 163 8.68 33.67 18.46
CA PRO A 163 8.65 34.06 19.88
C PRO A 163 8.18 32.95 20.84
N ASP A 164 7.20 32.14 20.42
CA ASP A 164 6.70 30.97 21.15
C ASP A 164 7.45 29.65 20.88
N GLY A 165 8.73 29.72 20.48
CA GLY A 165 9.48 28.57 19.95
C GLY A 165 9.48 27.33 20.85
N ARG A 166 9.50 27.51 22.18
CA ARG A 166 9.44 26.37 23.14
C ARG A 166 8.12 25.59 23.05
N ASN A 167 7.00 26.29 22.88
CA ASN A 167 5.69 25.63 22.73
C ASN A 167 5.56 24.99 21.35
N LEU A 168 6.05 25.66 20.30
CA LEU A 168 6.03 25.13 18.94
C LEU A 168 6.88 23.86 18.81
N ARG A 169 8.08 23.83 19.40
CA ARG A 169 8.92 22.62 19.48
C ARG A 169 8.15 21.45 20.08
N ARG A 170 7.46 21.64 21.21
CA ARG A 170 6.62 20.59 21.82
C ARG A 170 5.51 20.08 20.90
N LEU A 171 4.89 20.97 20.11
CA LEU A 171 3.88 20.58 19.12
C LEU A 171 4.49 19.80 17.95
N VAL A 172 5.70 20.17 17.50
CA VAL A 172 6.46 19.44 16.48
C VAL A 172 6.85 18.06 17.00
N ASP A 173 7.40 17.97 18.21
CA ASP A 173 7.75 16.71 18.86
C ASP A 173 6.52 15.80 18.98
N GLY A 174 5.40 16.33 19.47
CA GLY A 174 4.15 15.57 19.59
C GLY A 174 3.62 15.07 18.25
N TYR A 175 3.84 15.83 17.16
CA TYR A 175 3.49 15.40 15.82
C TYR A 175 4.40 14.26 15.33
N ILE A 176 5.70 14.33 15.56
CA ILE A 176 6.66 13.28 15.18
C ILE A 176 6.36 11.98 15.91
N HIS A 177 6.18 12.03 17.23
CA HIS A 177 5.82 10.84 18.02
C HIS A 177 4.50 10.21 17.58
N GLN A 178 3.54 11.00 17.10
CA GLN A 178 2.33 10.45 16.50
C GLN A 178 2.62 9.68 15.21
N LEU A 179 3.50 10.20 14.35
CA LEU A 179 3.89 9.52 13.11
C LEU A 179 4.70 8.24 13.36
N GLU A 180 5.55 8.23 14.40
CA GLU A 180 6.30 7.05 14.83
C GLU A 180 5.34 5.93 15.26
N ARG A 181 4.41 6.23 16.16
CA ARG A 181 3.36 5.26 16.57
C ARG A 181 2.54 4.77 15.38
N ASP A 182 2.12 5.69 14.49
CA ASP A 182 1.36 5.33 13.30
C ASP A 182 2.17 4.42 12.36
N SER A 183 3.48 4.66 12.23
CA SER A 183 4.39 3.86 11.40
C SER A 183 4.58 2.46 11.98
N GLU A 184 4.90 2.36 13.27
CA GLU A 184 5.06 1.11 14.00
C GLU A 184 3.80 0.25 13.95
N GLU A 185 2.62 0.86 14.18
CA GLU A 185 1.34 0.16 14.11
C GLU A 185 1.06 -0.36 12.70
N ARG A 186 1.35 0.44 11.66
CA ARG A 186 1.19 0.01 10.25
C ARG A 186 2.10 -1.15 9.91
N ILE A 187 3.36 -1.09 10.33
CA ILE A 187 4.34 -2.16 10.13
C ILE A 187 3.88 -3.44 10.82
N ALA A 188 3.53 -3.36 12.12
CA ALA A 188 3.11 -4.50 12.91
C ALA A 188 1.85 -5.18 12.36
N LYS A 189 0.93 -4.40 11.78
CA LYS A 189 -0.33 -4.90 11.22
C LYS A 189 -0.26 -5.23 9.73
N GLY A 190 0.89 -5.04 9.08
CA GLY A 190 1.05 -5.22 7.64
C GLY A 190 0.13 -4.34 6.81
N TRP A 191 -0.19 -3.14 7.31
CA TRP A 191 -0.96 -2.14 6.57
C TRP A 191 -0.09 -1.42 5.55
N SER A 192 -0.71 -0.63 4.68
CA SER A 192 0.02 0.28 3.80
C SER A 192 0.90 1.23 4.63
N TYR A 193 2.11 1.50 4.14
CA TYR A 193 3.09 2.33 4.82
C TYR A 193 2.76 3.82 4.68
N LEU A 194 3.40 4.64 5.50
CA LEU A 194 3.36 6.08 5.33
C LEU A 194 4.15 6.47 4.08
N CYS A 195 3.70 7.53 3.40
CA CYS A 195 4.52 8.20 2.40
C CYS A 195 5.89 8.54 3.01
N ALA A 196 6.98 8.38 2.27
CA ALA A 196 8.34 8.70 2.70
C ALA A 196 8.50 10.16 3.14
N CYS A 197 7.64 11.08 2.66
CA CYS A 197 7.61 12.45 3.18
C CYS A 197 7.18 12.56 4.66
N LYS A 198 6.55 11.51 5.20
CA LYS A 198 5.93 11.44 6.54
C LYS A 198 6.41 10.26 7.36
N ASP A 199 7.16 9.35 6.76
CA ASP A 199 7.75 8.23 7.47
C ASP A 199 8.96 8.78 8.27
N PRO A 200 8.96 8.63 9.60
CA PRO A 200 10.02 9.14 10.47
C PRO A 200 11.41 8.60 10.12
N GLU A 201 11.51 7.41 9.52
CA GLU A 201 12.81 6.85 9.10
C GLU A 201 13.53 7.73 8.07
N TYR A 202 12.77 8.45 7.24
CA TYR A 202 13.32 9.30 6.18
C TYR A 202 13.35 10.78 6.57
N ALA A 203 13.01 11.12 7.80
CA ALA A 203 12.90 12.50 8.29
C ALA A 203 14.17 13.33 8.08
N TYR A 204 15.33 12.69 8.24
CA TYR A 204 16.64 13.36 8.22
C TYR A 204 17.39 13.21 6.89
N GLN A 205 16.78 12.53 5.91
CA GLN A 205 17.38 12.35 4.59
C GLN A 205 17.52 13.70 3.87
N GLY A 206 18.65 13.92 3.20
CA GLY A 206 18.96 15.21 2.56
C GLY A 206 17.86 15.69 1.61
N TRP A 207 17.35 14.80 0.75
CA TRP A 207 16.26 15.10 -0.18
C TRP A 207 14.96 15.57 0.50
N ARG A 208 14.72 15.15 1.75
CA ARG A 208 13.51 15.45 2.49
C ARG A 208 13.56 16.83 3.12
N ARG A 209 14.75 17.30 3.52
CA ARG A 209 14.95 18.59 4.18
C ARG A 209 14.35 19.74 3.38
N ASP A 210 14.54 19.71 2.07
CA ASP A 210 14.17 20.81 1.18
C ASP A 210 12.84 20.61 0.43
N PHE A 211 12.26 19.41 0.49
CA PHE A 211 11.01 19.13 -0.20
C PHE A 211 9.79 19.57 0.61
N ASN A 212 8.93 20.39 0.00
CA ASN A 212 7.59 20.70 0.49
C ASN A 212 6.61 20.65 -0.69
N PRO A 213 5.52 19.85 -0.64
CA PRO A 213 4.54 19.79 -1.72
C PRO A 213 3.76 21.11 -1.94
N ARG A 214 3.88 22.10 -1.03
CA ARG A 214 3.24 23.42 -1.11
C ARG A 214 1.72 23.34 -1.31
N ASP A 215 1.09 22.45 -0.54
CA ASP A 215 -0.37 22.38 -0.43
C ASP A 215 -0.78 21.85 0.96
N SER A 216 -2.06 21.99 1.30
CA SER A 216 -2.65 21.56 2.57
C SER A 216 -3.21 20.14 2.56
N ARG A 217 -3.13 19.41 1.43
CA ARG A 217 -3.65 18.04 1.33
C ARG A 217 -2.77 17.11 2.16
N THR A 218 -3.39 16.09 2.75
CA THR A 218 -2.66 15.08 3.52
C THR A 218 -1.86 14.15 2.60
N CYS A 219 -0.82 13.53 3.14
CA CYS A 219 -0.12 12.47 2.40
C CYS A 219 -0.99 11.21 2.36
N GLY A 220 -0.98 10.52 1.22
CA GLY A 220 -1.54 9.19 1.09
C GLY A 220 -0.64 8.13 1.73
N THR A 221 -1.12 6.90 1.72
CA THR A 221 -0.33 5.71 2.09
C THR A 221 0.30 5.09 0.85
N VAL A 222 1.28 4.23 1.07
CA VAL A 222 2.06 3.60 0.01
C VAL A 222 2.24 2.12 0.25
N TRP A 223 2.62 1.40 -0.79
CA TRP A 223 2.69 -0.06 -0.78
C TRP A 223 4.00 -0.58 -0.25
N HIS A 224 5.08 0.13 -0.54
CA HIS A 224 6.41 -0.20 -0.09
C HIS A 224 6.96 0.93 0.78
N ARG A 225 7.69 0.56 1.83
CA ARG A 225 8.37 1.53 2.69
C ARG A 225 9.36 2.33 1.85
N GLY A 226 9.52 3.62 2.15
CA GLY A 226 10.34 4.51 1.34
C GLY A 226 9.65 5.09 0.11
N GLN A 227 8.38 4.75 -0.15
CA GLN A 227 7.66 5.32 -1.28
C GLN A 227 7.06 6.70 -1.03
N LEU A 228 7.13 7.58 -2.03
CA LEU A 228 6.29 8.75 -2.13
C LEU A 228 4.88 8.35 -2.57
N CYS A 229 3.86 8.85 -1.88
CA CYS A 229 2.49 8.72 -2.37
C CYS A 229 2.34 9.47 -3.72
N ALA A 230 1.38 9.05 -4.54
CA ALA A 230 1.16 9.60 -5.88
C ALA A 230 1.13 11.13 -5.92
N ARG A 231 0.49 11.77 -4.92
CA ARG A 231 0.49 13.23 -4.77
C ARG A 231 1.90 13.79 -4.57
N CYS A 232 2.66 13.26 -3.61
CA CYS A 232 3.99 13.78 -3.28
C CYS A 232 4.96 13.57 -4.44
N PHE A 233 4.85 12.43 -5.12
CA PHE A 233 5.61 12.15 -6.34
C PHE A 233 5.30 13.17 -7.45
N LEU A 234 4.02 13.41 -7.74
CA LEU A 234 3.61 14.40 -8.75
C LEU A 234 4.11 15.80 -8.39
N LYS A 235 4.02 16.20 -7.11
CA LYS A 235 4.52 17.49 -6.64
C LYS A 235 6.03 17.62 -6.77
N ALA A 236 6.79 16.57 -6.44
CA ALA A 236 8.23 16.56 -6.64
C ALA A 236 8.60 16.68 -8.13
N ARG A 237 7.85 16.02 -9.03
CA ARG A 237 8.04 16.17 -10.49
C ARG A 237 7.75 17.59 -10.97
N GLN A 238 6.64 18.18 -10.52
CA GLN A 238 6.26 19.55 -10.86
C GLN A 238 7.28 20.59 -10.38
N GLN A 239 7.96 20.31 -9.26
CA GLN A 239 9.00 21.17 -8.70
C GLN A 239 10.39 20.92 -9.30
N GLY A 240 10.52 19.97 -10.24
CA GLY A 240 11.81 19.65 -10.87
C GLY A 240 12.84 19.09 -9.89
N CYS A 241 12.40 18.34 -8.86
CA CYS A 241 13.31 17.80 -7.86
C CYS A 241 14.29 16.79 -8.48
N GLU A 242 15.56 17.15 -8.60
CA GLU A 242 16.61 16.34 -9.25
C GLU A 242 16.79 14.96 -8.59
N TRP A 243 16.60 14.89 -7.27
CA TRP A 243 16.68 13.65 -6.49
C TRP A 243 15.64 12.60 -6.89
N LEU A 244 14.65 12.93 -7.73
CA LEU A 244 13.72 11.97 -8.31
C LEU A 244 14.39 11.11 -9.39
N ASN A 245 15.48 11.57 -9.99
CA ASN A 245 16.23 10.76 -10.95
C ASN A 245 16.78 9.48 -10.30
N ASP A 246 17.07 9.56 -9.00
CA ASP A 246 17.58 8.47 -8.19
C ASP A 246 16.47 7.60 -7.57
N CYS A 247 15.19 7.94 -7.77
CA CYS A 247 14.07 7.16 -7.21
C CYS A 247 12.76 7.34 -7.99
N ASP A 248 12.13 6.25 -8.44
CA ASP A 248 10.82 6.30 -9.11
C ASP A 248 9.66 6.32 -8.08
N GLY A 249 9.74 7.27 -7.15
CA GLY A 249 8.81 7.37 -6.04
C GLY A 249 8.99 6.29 -4.98
N ASP A 250 10.12 5.57 -4.96
CA ASP A 250 10.52 4.62 -3.91
C ASP A 250 11.99 4.82 -3.54
N ARG A 251 12.27 5.09 -2.26
CA ARG A 251 13.59 5.49 -1.73
C ARG A 251 14.44 4.35 -1.22
N LEU A 252 13.92 3.12 -1.18
CA LEU A 252 14.72 1.98 -0.79
C LEU A 252 15.37 1.28 -1.99
N ASP A 253 14.72 1.29 -3.16
CA ASP A 253 15.16 0.63 -4.41
C ASP A 253 14.09 0.85 -5.50
N PHE A 254 14.30 0.41 -6.75
CA PHE A 254 13.33 0.48 -7.85
C PHE A 254 12.41 -0.74 -7.92
N PRO A 255 11.20 -0.65 -8.50
CA PRO A 255 10.39 -1.83 -8.73
C PRO A 255 11.13 -2.74 -9.71
N CYS A 256 11.02 -4.06 -9.52
CA CYS A 256 11.40 -4.97 -10.58
C CYS A 256 10.62 -4.60 -11.85
N VAL A 257 11.31 -4.52 -12.98
CA VAL A 257 10.73 -4.24 -14.30
C VAL A 257 9.45 -5.03 -14.61
N PHE A 258 9.32 -6.27 -14.13
CA PHE A 258 8.09 -7.07 -14.29
C PHE A 258 6.88 -6.53 -13.51
N GLU A 259 7.11 -5.91 -12.36
CA GLU A 259 6.05 -5.34 -11.53
C GLU A 259 5.89 -3.82 -11.71
N ASP A 260 6.83 -3.17 -12.41
CA ASP A 260 6.80 -1.74 -12.67
C ASP A 260 5.51 -1.36 -13.44
N PRO A 261 4.63 -0.52 -12.85
CA PRO A 261 3.39 -0.10 -13.49
C PRO A 261 3.62 0.80 -14.72
N HIS A 262 4.75 1.47 -14.84
CA HIS A 262 5.07 2.36 -15.96
C HIS A 262 5.47 1.60 -17.24
N LEU A 263 5.90 0.35 -17.08
CA LEU A 263 6.28 -0.57 -18.15
C LEU A 263 5.16 -1.58 -18.45
N ARG A 264 3.89 -1.16 -18.39
CA ARG A 264 2.70 -1.97 -18.72
C ARG A 264 2.03 -1.54 -20.04
N ARG A 265 2.78 -0.91 -20.94
CA ARG A 265 2.25 -0.44 -22.23
C ARG A 265 2.10 -1.63 -23.19
N ALA A 266 1.24 -1.48 -24.20
CA ALA A 266 1.07 -2.50 -25.23
C ALA A 266 2.39 -2.80 -25.99
N THR A 267 3.28 -1.81 -26.12
CA THR A 267 4.61 -1.96 -26.71
C THR A 267 5.56 -2.83 -25.87
N ASP A 268 5.32 -2.92 -24.57
CA ASP A 268 6.18 -3.66 -23.63
C ASP A 268 5.92 -5.16 -23.67
N ILE A 269 4.84 -5.59 -24.35
CA ILE A 269 4.46 -7.00 -24.52
C ILE A 269 5.61 -7.81 -25.16
N ASN A 270 6.39 -7.21 -26.05
CA ASN A 270 7.43 -7.90 -26.83
C ASN A 270 8.57 -8.45 -25.96
N TRP A 271 9.09 -7.66 -25.01
CA TRP A 271 10.12 -8.15 -24.10
C TRP A 271 9.52 -8.91 -22.91
N LYS A 272 8.23 -8.72 -22.59
CA LYS A 272 7.55 -9.45 -21.49
C LYS A 272 7.14 -10.88 -21.85
N MET A 273 6.78 -11.16 -23.10
CA MET A 273 6.55 -12.53 -23.57
C MET A 273 7.85 -13.31 -23.67
N GLY A 274 8.93 -12.62 -24.03
CA GLY A 274 10.26 -13.20 -24.07
C GLY A 274 10.61 -13.92 -25.36
N PRO A 275 11.76 -14.61 -25.37
CA PRO A 275 12.19 -15.43 -26.49
C PRO A 275 11.25 -16.63 -26.65
N VAL A 276 10.93 -16.95 -27.91
CA VAL A 276 10.11 -18.10 -28.27
C VAL A 276 10.97 -19.22 -28.86
N ASP A 277 10.56 -20.45 -28.64
CA ASP A 277 11.18 -21.63 -29.25
C ASP A 277 10.81 -21.76 -30.75
N GLU A 278 11.32 -22.80 -31.40
CA GLU A 278 11.07 -23.08 -32.83
C GLU A 278 9.58 -23.34 -33.15
N ARG A 279 8.78 -23.62 -32.12
CA ARG A 279 7.34 -23.87 -32.21
C ARG A 279 6.52 -22.62 -31.85
N GLY A 280 7.17 -21.50 -31.54
CA GLY A 280 6.56 -20.23 -31.19
C GLY A 280 6.13 -20.11 -29.72
N TRP A 281 6.53 -21.03 -28.85
CA TRP A 281 6.18 -20.99 -27.42
C TRP A 281 7.20 -20.20 -26.61
N PRO A 282 6.78 -19.25 -25.76
CA PRO A 282 7.69 -18.53 -24.87
C PRO A 282 8.25 -19.45 -23.78
N ASP A 283 9.43 -19.12 -23.28
CA ASP A 283 10.03 -19.84 -22.16
C ASP A 283 9.15 -19.72 -20.89
N PRO A 284 8.82 -20.83 -20.22
CA PRO A 284 7.92 -20.83 -19.06
C PRO A 284 8.48 -20.10 -17.84
N GLU A 285 9.79 -19.84 -17.78
CA GLU A 285 10.46 -19.09 -16.72
C GLU A 285 10.67 -17.61 -17.09
N TRP A 286 10.27 -17.19 -18.29
CA TRP A 286 10.37 -15.79 -18.72
C TRP A 286 9.26 -14.92 -18.12
N GLU A 287 8.02 -15.18 -18.49
CA GLU A 287 6.89 -14.42 -17.97
C GLU A 287 6.72 -14.70 -16.48
N LYS A 288 6.51 -13.64 -15.70
CA LYS A 288 6.32 -13.80 -14.27
C LYS A 288 4.92 -14.36 -13.97
N ASP A 289 4.87 -15.65 -13.67
CA ASP A 289 3.76 -16.24 -12.93
C ASP A 289 3.95 -16.07 -11.40
N PRO A 290 3.11 -15.27 -10.70
CA PRO A 290 3.20 -15.10 -9.25
C PRO A 290 2.97 -16.39 -8.45
N ARG A 291 2.31 -17.40 -9.04
CA ARG A 291 2.05 -18.70 -8.40
C ARG A 291 3.28 -19.60 -8.40
N ARG A 292 4.14 -19.47 -9.41
CA ARG A 292 5.36 -20.28 -9.58
C ARG A 292 6.59 -19.62 -8.98
N HIS A 293 6.73 -18.31 -9.21
CA HIS A 293 8.00 -17.61 -8.99
C HIS A 293 7.99 -16.69 -7.75
N GLY A 294 6.84 -16.58 -7.07
CA GLY A 294 6.68 -15.72 -5.91
C GLY A 294 6.64 -14.22 -6.23
N LYS A 295 6.78 -13.40 -5.19
CA LYS A 295 6.76 -11.93 -5.32
C LYS A 295 8.13 -11.41 -5.77
N CYS A 296 8.12 -10.34 -6.58
CA CYS A 296 9.37 -9.70 -6.94
C CYS A 296 9.92 -9.02 -5.71
N GLU A 297 11.24 -9.01 -5.64
CA GLU A 297 11.95 -8.07 -4.78
C GLU A 297 12.12 -6.74 -5.50
N ARG A 298 12.70 -5.78 -4.81
CA ARG A 298 13.12 -4.53 -5.42
C ARG A 298 14.41 -4.73 -6.21
N ALA A 299 14.64 -3.87 -7.18
CA ALA A 299 15.84 -3.84 -8.00
C ALA A 299 16.68 -2.61 -7.62
N ARG A 300 18.02 -2.73 -7.66
CA ARG A 300 18.93 -1.66 -7.21
C ARG A 300 18.88 -0.42 -8.10
N SER A 301 18.53 -0.60 -9.37
CA SER A 301 18.54 0.45 -10.39
C SER A 301 17.23 0.52 -11.17
N ARG A 302 16.95 1.69 -11.74
CA ARG A 302 15.78 1.90 -12.59
C ARG A 302 15.83 0.98 -13.80
N ASN A 303 14.66 0.48 -14.23
CA ASN A 303 14.54 -0.43 -15.37
C ASN A 303 15.36 -1.72 -15.20
N GLN A 304 15.64 -2.14 -13.97
CA GLN A 304 16.32 -3.40 -13.66
C GLN A 304 15.33 -4.44 -13.15
N ILE A 305 15.57 -5.72 -13.46
CA ILE A 305 14.88 -6.83 -12.80
C ILE A 305 15.48 -7.06 -11.40
N CYS A 306 14.68 -7.51 -10.44
CA CYS A 306 15.20 -7.86 -9.11
C CYS A 306 16.11 -9.10 -9.16
N GLN A 307 16.92 -9.32 -8.13
CA GLN A 307 17.88 -10.44 -8.07
C GLN A 307 17.21 -11.80 -8.30
N LYS A 308 16.01 -12.02 -7.74
CA LYS A 308 15.23 -13.25 -7.97
C LYS A 308 14.85 -13.44 -9.43
N CYS A 309 14.43 -12.38 -10.11
CA CYS A 309 14.10 -12.43 -11.53
C CYS A 309 15.36 -12.62 -12.38
N PHE A 310 16.47 -11.97 -12.01
CA PHE A 310 17.75 -12.14 -12.68
C PHE A 310 18.22 -13.59 -12.62
N ASN A 311 18.31 -14.16 -11.42
CA ASN A 311 18.74 -15.56 -11.22
C ASN A 311 17.86 -16.57 -11.96
N ARG A 312 16.57 -16.27 -12.16
CA ARG A 312 15.66 -17.14 -12.90
C ARG A 312 15.88 -17.06 -14.41
N MET A 313 16.23 -15.89 -14.93
CA MET A 313 16.14 -15.59 -16.35
C MET A 313 17.47 -15.43 -17.07
N CYS A 314 18.56 -15.15 -16.36
CA CYS A 314 19.83 -14.77 -16.97
C CYS A 314 20.41 -15.84 -17.91
N GLU A 315 20.05 -17.11 -17.70
CA GLU A 315 20.47 -18.24 -18.53
C GLU A 315 19.48 -18.56 -19.68
N ILE A 316 18.30 -17.94 -19.71
CA ILE A 316 17.30 -18.18 -20.77
C ILE A 316 17.84 -17.63 -22.10
N ARG A 317 17.76 -18.46 -23.15
CA ARG A 317 18.23 -18.09 -24.50
C ARG A 317 17.56 -16.80 -24.96
N GLY A 318 18.34 -15.76 -25.25
CA GLY A 318 17.81 -14.47 -25.70
C GLY A 318 17.56 -13.47 -24.58
N PHE A 319 17.93 -13.78 -23.33
CA PHE A 319 17.96 -12.81 -22.23
C PHE A 319 18.72 -11.53 -22.61
N GLY A 320 19.94 -11.69 -23.12
CA GLY A 320 20.81 -10.59 -23.57
C GLY A 320 20.22 -9.66 -24.64
N LYS A 321 19.17 -10.10 -25.35
CA LYS A 321 18.47 -9.29 -26.34
C LYS A 321 17.69 -8.15 -25.68
N TYR A 322 17.09 -8.42 -24.52
CA TYR A 322 16.19 -7.49 -23.84
C TYR A 322 16.83 -6.86 -22.62
N PHE A 323 17.70 -7.60 -21.93
CA PHE A 323 18.35 -7.19 -20.70
C PHE A 323 19.87 -7.26 -20.83
N ASP A 324 20.55 -6.36 -20.15
CA ASP A 324 21.97 -6.46 -19.90
C ASP A 324 22.29 -7.73 -19.10
N THR A 325 23.29 -8.49 -19.53
CA THR A 325 23.62 -9.80 -18.95
C THR A 325 24.37 -9.70 -17.63
N GLU A 326 24.95 -8.54 -17.30
CA GLU A 326 25.73 -8.34 -16.08
C GLU A 326 24.82 -7.87 -14.92
N TRP A 327 23.90 -6.96 -15.22
CA TRP A 327 23.08 -6.29 -14.22
C TRP A 327 21.59 -6.57 -14.36
N GLY A 328 21.11 -7.19 -15.45
CA GLY A 328 19.68 -7.41 -15.66
C GLY A 328 18.90 -6.12 -15.93
N THR A 329 19.58 -5.09 -16.43
CA THR A 329 18.95 -3.81 -16.78
C THR A 329 18.33 -3.92 -18.16
N LEU A 330 17.04 -3.62 -18.29
CA LEU A 330 16.32 -3.61 -19.57
C LEU A 330 17.03 -2.65 -20.54
N HIS A 331 17.27 -3.01 -21.80
CA HIS A 331 17.96 -2.14 -22.77
C HIS A 331 17.13 -0.91 -23.15
N GLU A 332 17.81 0.19 -23.50
CA GLU A 332 17.15 1.49 -23.81
C GLU A 332 16.07 1.40 -24.88
N ALA A 333 16.27 0.57 -25.89
CA ALA A 333 15.30 0.32 -26.95
C ALA A 333 13.92 -0.14 -26.43
N TYR A 334 13.84 -0.62 -25.19
CA TYR A 334 12.63 -1.12 -24.54
C TYR A 334 12.18 -0.29 -23.33
N ARG A 335 12.87 0.82 -23.01
CA ARG A 335 12.59 1.65 -21.80
C ARG A 335 11.46 2.67 -21.96
N GLY A 336 11.01 2.93 -23.19
CA GLY A 336 9.77 3.67 -23.51
C GLY A 336 9.70 5.11 -23.02
#